data_AF-A0A655AUD0-F1
#
_entry.id   AF-A0A655AUD0-F1
#
_cell.length_a   1.000
_cell.length_b   1.000
_cell.length_c   1.000
_cell.angle_alpha   90.00
_cell.angle_beta   90.00
_cell.angle_gamma   90.00
#
_symmetry.space_group_name_H-M   'P 1'
#
loop_
_entity.id
_entity.type
_entity.pdbx_description
1 polymer ?
#
loop_
_entity_poly.entity_id
_entity_poly.type
_entity_poly.pdbx_seq_one_letter_code
_entity_poly.pdbx_strand_id
1 'polypeptide(L)' 'MLVNPLVREGYPSIGCAPCTAKPAEGADPRSGRWQGLAKTECGLHAS' A
#
# COMPACT_ATOMS: atom_id res chain seq x y z
N MET A 1 -17.69 12.18 -2.90
CA MET A 1 -16.36 11.77 -2.41
C MET A 1 -15.64 11.09 -3.57
N LEU A 2 -14.58 11.70 -4.10
CA LEU A 2 -13.77 11.10 -5.15
C LEU A 2 -12.69 10.24 -4.48
N VAL A 3 -12.72 8.93 -4.72
CA VAL A 3 -11.75 7.96 -4.20
C VAL A 3 -11.27 7.07 -5.34
N ASN A 4 -10.04 6.58 -5.24
CA ASN A 4 -9.52 5.61 -6.21
C ASN A 4 -10.38 4.33 -6.15
N PRO A 5 -10.89 3.80 -7.29
CA PRO A 5 -11.69 2.58 -7.32
C PRO A 5 -11.03 1.38 -6.62
N LEU A 6 -9.70 1.27 -6.68
CA LEU A 6 -8.93 0.20 -6.04
C LEU A 6 -9.10 0.16 -4.53
N VAL A 7 -9.48 1.28 -3.89
CA VAL A 7 -9.81 1.29 -2.45
C VAL A 7 -10.97 0.33 -2.17
N ARG A 8 -11.99 0.30 -3.04
CA ARG A 8 -13.13 -0.61 -2.92
C ARG A 8 -12.78 -2.05 -3.26
N GLU A 9 -11.71 -2.26 -4.03
CA GLU A 9 -11.19 -3.58 -4.36
C GLU A 9 -10.26 -4.15 -3.29
N GLY A 10 -10.01 -3.42 -2.20
CA GLY A 10 -9.19 -3.87 -1.08
C GLY A 10 -7.73 -3.37 -1.10
N TYR A 11 -7.45 -2.28 -1.82
CA TYR A 11 -6.15 -1.59 -1.77
C TYR A 11 -6.25 -0.30 -0.94
N PRO A 12 -6.17 -0.36 0.39
CA PRO A 12 -6.27 0.81 1.25
C PRO A 12 -5.03 1.73 1.21
N SER A 13 -3.92 1.28 0.61
CA SER A 13 -2.70 2.08 0.43
C SER A 13 -2.13 1.84 -0.97
N ILE A 14 -2.24 2.85 -1.84
CA ILE A 14 -1.94 2.75 -3.28
C ILE A 14 -0.68 3.55 -3.60
N GLY A 15 0.30 2.91 -4.25
CA GLY A 15 1.52 3.53 -4.79
C GLY A 15 1.73 3.14 -6.26
N CYS A 16 2.99 2.94 -6.66
CA CYS A 16 3.32 2.41 -7.98
C CYS A 16 2.79 0.97 -8.13
N ALA A 17 2.34 0.61 -9.34
CA ALA A 17 1.80 -0.71 -9.65
C ALA A 17 2.69 -1.90 -9.20
N PRO A 18 4.02 -1.91 -9.40
CA PRO A 18 4.85 -3.05 -8.99
C PRO A 18 5.07 -3.15 -7.47
N CYS A 19 4.72 -2.12 -6.69
CA CYS A 19 4.98 -2.04 -5.26
C CYS A 19 3.70 -1.91 -4.43
N THR A 20 2.56 -2.32 -4.99
CA THR A 20 1.25 -2.24 -4.34
C THR A 20 0.54 -3.58 -4.43
N ALA A 21 0.31 -4.21 -3.27
CA ALA A 21 -0.49 -5.43 -3.13
C ALA A 21 -1.63 -5.22 -2.13
N LYS A 22 -2.58 -6.15 -2.08
CA LYS A 22 -3.61 -6.15 -1.03
C LYS A 22 -2.99 -6.61 0.29
N PRO A 23 -3.23 -5.91 1.42
CA PRO A 23 -2.82 -6.40 2.72
C PRO A 23 -3.54 -7.71 3.05
N ALA A 24 -2.94 -8.55 3.89
CA ALA A 24 -3.62 -9.69 4.48
C ALA A 24 -4.76 -9.21 5.40
N GLU A 25 -5.77 -10.05 5.61
CA GLU A 25 -6.86 -9.73 6.53
C GLU A 25 -6.33 -9.47 7.95
N GLY A 26 -6.79 -8.38 8.58
CA GLY A 26 -6.34 -7.97 9.91
C GLY A 26 -4.92 -7.35 9.97
N ALA A 27 -4.19 -7.30 8.86
CA ALA A 27 -2.86 -6.69 8.81
C ALA A 27 -2.92 -5.15 8.74
N ASP A 28 -1.76 -4.50 8.95
CA ASP A 28 -1.58 -3.07 8.70
C ASP A 28 -2.08 -2.72 7.28
N PRO A 29 -2.99 -1.74 7.10
CA PRO A 29 -3.52 -1.36 5.78
C PRO A 29 -2.44 -0.97 4.76
N ARG A 30 -1.28 -0.49 5.22
CA ARG A 30 -0.14 -0.16 4.36
C ARG A 30 0.79 -1.34 4.08
N SER A 31 0.60 -2.50 4.72
CA SER A 31 1.49 -3.67 4.58
C SER A 31 1.64 -4.15 3.13
N GLY A 32 0.63 -3.91 2.28
CA GLY A 32 0.68 -4.16 0.85
C GLY A 32 1.80 -3.43 0.09
N ARG A 33 2.41 -2.39 0.68
CA ARG A 33 3.56 -1.66 0.09
C ARG A 33 4.90 -2.36 0.33
N TRP A 34 4.96 -3.28 1.27
CA TRP A 34 6.18 -3.94 1.74
C TRP A 34 6.02 -5.46 1.84
N GLN A 35 5.08 -6.06 1.11
CA GLN A 35 4.93 -7.52 1.11
C GLN A 35 6.23 -8.18 0.66
N GLY A 36 6.79 -9.04 1.52
CA GLY A 36 8.07 -9.72 1.27
C GLY A 36 9.31 -8.84 1.44
N LEU A 37 9.17 -7.61 1.94
CA LEU A 37 10.25 -6.65 2.14
C LEU A 37 10.24 -6.09 3.57
N ALA A 38 11.33 -5.46 3.98
CA ALA A 38 11.34 -4.66 5.20
C ALA A 38 10.45 -3.42 5.05
N LYS A 39 9.85 -2.97 6.16
CA LYS A 39 9.01 -1.75 6.22
C LYS A 39 9.92 -0.51 6.13
N THR A 40 10.25 -0.12 4.90
CA THR A 40 11.10 1.04 4.61
C THR A 40 10.29 2.09 3.84
N GLU A 41 10.31 3.34 4.29
CA GLU A 41 9.62 4.42 3.57
C GLU A 41 10.29 4.72 2.22
N CYS A 42 9.49 5.18 1.26
CA CYS A 42 10.04 5.51 -0.06
C CYS A 42 10.85 6.81 -0.03
N GLY A 43 11.63 7.05 -1.08
CA GLY A 43 12.51 8.23 -1.20
C GLY A 43 11.79 9.59 -1.14
N LEU A 44 10.46 9.62 -1.23
CA LEU A 44 9.65 10.82 -1.00
C LEU A 44 9.65 11.29 0.47
N HIS A 45 10.09 10.43 1.38
CA HIS A 45 10.08 10.67 2.84
C HIS A 45 11.48 10.77 3.45
N ALA A 46 12.54 10.84 2.62
CA ALA A 46 13.93 10.79 3.05
C ALA A 46 14.51 12.17 3.49
N SER A 47 13.67 13.10 3.94
CA SER A 47 14.08 14.46 4.37
C SER A 47 14.61 14.48 5.79
#